data_AF-A0AAD7CD90-F1
#
_entry.id   AF-A0AAD7CD90-F1
#
_cell.length_a   1.000
_cell.length_b   1.000
_cell.length_c   1.000
_cell.angle_alpha   90.00
_cell.angle_beta   90.00
_cell.angle_gamma   90.00
#
_symmetry.space_group_name_H-M   'P 1'
#
loop_
_entity.id
_entity.type
_entity.pdbx_description
1 polymer ?
#
loop_
_entity_poly.entity_id
_entity_poly.type
_entity_poly.pdbx_seq_one_letter_code
_entity_poly.pdbx_strand_id
1 'polypeptide(L)' 'MAPYPVLTLPFDIISQIFVYCLPQEDDALPWRTEAPLLLAGICREWRDITMCTHELW' A
#
# COMPACT_ATOMS: atom_id res chain seq x y z
N MET A 1 7.49 0.61 -24.80
CA MET A 1 7.39 -0.10 -23.51
C MET A 1 6.36 0.67 -22.70
N ALA A 2 5.15 0.13 -22.54
CA ALA A 2 4.10 0.86 -21.84
C ALA A 2 4.52 1.02 -20.37
N PRO A 3 4.56 2.24 -19.80
CA PRO A 3 4.79 2.41 -18.38
C PRO A 3 3.70 1.64 -17.63
N TYR A 4 4.08 0.91 -16.58
CA TYR A 4 3.13 0.17 -15.77
C TYR A 4 2.03 1.13 -15.30
N PRO A 5 0.74 0.89 -15.63
CA PRO A 5 -0.31 1.89 -15.42
C PRO A 5 -0.49 2.25 -13.94
N VAL A 6 -0.23 1.29 -13.04
CA VAL A 6 -0.30 1.51 -11.59
C VAL A 6 0.78 2.49 -11.07
N LEU A 7 1.93 2.60 -11.74
CA LEU A 7 3.00 3.56 -11.38
C LEU A 7 2.79 4.93 -12.02
N THR A 8 1.74 5.10 -12.83
CA THR A 8 1.35 6.40 -13.40
C THR A 8 0.19 7.05 -12.65
N LEU A 9 -0.38 6.33 -11.67
CA LEU A 9 -1.45 6.85 -10.84
C LEU A 9 -0.90 7.91 -9.88
N PRO A 10 -1.68 8.95 -9.57
CA PRO A 10 -1.36 9.88 -8.51
C PRO A 10 -1.19 9.17 -7.17
N PHE A 11 -0.32 9.74 -6.33
CA PHE A 11 -0.06 9.29 -4.96
C PHE A 11 -1.35 8.98 -4.18
N ASP A 12 -2.32 9.90 -4.18
CA ASP A 12 -3.56 9.78 -3.41
C ASP A 12 -4.41 8.58 -3.83
N ILE A 13 -4.43 8.26 -5.12
CA ILE A 13 -5.19 7.13 -5.64
C ILE A 13 -4.57 5.81 -5.18
N ILE A 14 -3.24 5.70 -5.23
CA ILE A 14 -2.52 4.51 -4.76
C ILE A 14 -2.71 4.35 -3.25
N SER A 15 -2.61 5.44 -2.49
CA SER A 15 -2.87 5.45 -1.05
C SER A 15 -4.26 4.92 -0.71
N GLN A 16 -5.31 5.41 -1.40
CA GLN A 16 -6.68 4.91 -1.21
C GLN A 16 -6.82 3.43 -1.55
N ILE A 17 -6.23 2.97 -2.66
CA ILE A 17 -6.23 1.55 -3.03
C ILE A 17 -5.63 0.72 -1.90
N PHE A 18 -4.50 1.14 -1.33
CA PHE A 18 -3.87 0.42 -0.22
C PHE A 18 -4.77 0.32 1.00
N VAL A 19 -5.45 1.41 1.37
CA VAL A 19 -6.39 1.42 2.50
C VAL A 19 -7.56 0.47 2.25
N TYR A 20 -8.10 0.43 1.04
CA TYR A 20 -9.14 -0.53 0.67
C TYR A 20 -8.67 -1.98 0.61
N CYS A 21 -7.36 -2.22 0.51
CA CYS A 21 -6.78 -3.56 0.56
C CYS A 21 -6.54 -4.05 2.00
N LEU A 22 -6.80 -3.22 3.02
CA LEU A 22 -6.71 -3.67 4.41
C LEU A 22 -7.80 -4.71 4.70
N PRO A 23 -7.48 -5.78 5.44
CA PRO A 23 -8.48 -6.73 5.89
C PRO A 23 -9.54 -6.02 6.75
N GLN A 24 -10.82 -6.22 6.42
CA GLN A 24 -11.94 -5.61 7.16
C GLN A 24 -12.30 -6.35 8.46
N GLU A 25 -11.76 -7.55 8.67
CA GLU A 25 -12.11 -8.41 9.81
C GLU A 25 -11.03 -8.34 10.90
N ASP A 26 -11.46 -8.39 12.17
CA ASP A 26 -10.70 -8.27 13.43
C ASP A 26 -9.45 -9.17 13.57
N ASP A 27 -9.21 -10.05 12.61
CA ASP A 27 -8.07 -10.98 12.55
C ASP A 27 -6.85 -10.40 11.79
N ALA A 28 -6.71 -9.07 11.74
CA ALA A 28 -5.49 -8.39 11.30
C ALA A 28 -4.37 -8.61 12.33
N LEU A 29 -3.92 -9.85 12.46
CA LEU A 29 -2.67 -10.15 13.15
C LEU A 29 -1.57 -9.41 12.39
N PRO A 30 -0.69 -8.65 13.07
CA PRO A 30 0.39 -7.90 12.43
C PRO A 30 1.45 -8.86 11.90
N TRP A 31 1.10 -9.59 10.84
CA TRP A 31 1.98 -10.48 10.14
C TRP A 31 2.79 -9.66 9.15
N ARG A 32 4.05 -10.02 8.99
CA ARG A 32 4.97 -9.40 8.01
C ARG A 32 4.48 -9.52 6.56
N THR A 33 3.44 -10.32 6.33
CA THR A 33 2.77 -10.55 5.04
C THR A 33 1.53 -9.69 4.82
N GLU A 34 1.14 -8.85 5.78
CA GLU A 34 0.00 -7.93 5.60
C GLU A 34 0.47 -6.51 5.27
N ALA A 35 -0.42 -5.72 4.68
CA ALA A 35 -0.24 -4.28 4.61
C ALA A 35 -0.14 -3.74 6.06
N PRO A 36 0.74 -2.77 6.35
CA PRO A 36 1.53 -1.95 5.42
C PRO A 36 2.85 -2.58 4.97
N LEU A 37 3.38 -3.56 5.70
CA LEU A 37 4.76 -4.04 5.53
C LEU A 37 5.00 -4.73 4.18
N LEU A 38 4.00 -5.45 3.67
CA LEU A 38 4.09 -6.08 2.35
C LEU A 38 4.19 -5.03 1.23
N LEU A 39 3.41 -3.95 1.32
CA LEU A 39 3.38 -2.87 0.31
C LEU A 39 4.69 -2.06 0.30
N ALA A 40 5.24 -1.78 1.48
CA ALA A 40 6.54 -1.11 1.63
C ALA A 40 7.75 -1.92 1.09
N GLY A 41 7.57 -3.23 0.88
CA GLY A 41 8.59 -4.14 0.37
C GLY A 41 8.71 -4.17 -1.16
N ILE A 42 7.70 -3.69 -1.90
CA ILE A 42 7.60 -3.90 -3.36
C ILE A 42 8.57 -3.02 -4.15
N CYS A 43 8.54 -1.71 -3.94
CA CYS A 43 9.44 -0.75 -4.57
C CYS A 43 9.61 0.51 -3.70
N ARG A 44 10.52 1.42 -4.10
CA ARG A 44 10.77 2.65 -3.33
C ARG A 44 9.55 3.57 -3.28
N GLU A 45 8.86 3.74 -4.40
CA GLU A 45 7.69 4.60 -4.50
C GLU A 45 6.53 4.12 -3.60
N TRP A 46 6.27 2.81 -3.59
CA TRP A 46 5.23 2.23 -2.75
C TRP A 46 5.58 2.32 -1.27
N ARG A 47 6.87 2.23 -0.92
CA ARG A 47 7.34 2.47 0.44
C ARG A 47 7.08 3.90 0.90
N ASP A 48 7.39 4.88 0.06
CA ASP A 48 7.14 6.29 0.39
C ASP A 48 5.63 6.54 0.56
N ILE A 49 4.79 5.96 -0.30
CA ILE A 49 3.33 6.02 -0.17
C ILE A 49 2.88 5.39 1.15
N THR A 50 3.31 4.16 1.43
CA THR A 50 2.91 3.44 2.64
C THR A 50 3.35 4.15 3.93
N MET A 51 4.52 4.80 3.93
CA MET A 51 5.02 5.57 5.08
C MET A 51 4.25 6.89 5.28
N CYS A 52 3.75 7.49 4.20
CA CYS A 52 2.98 8.73 4.25
C CYS A 52 1.48 8.49 4.54
N THR A 53 0.96 7.29 4.29
CA THR A 53 -0.44 6.95 4.56
C THR A 53 -0.61 6.39 5.97
N HIS A 54 -1.01 7.24 6.93
CA HIS A 54 -1.19 6.85 8.33
C HIS A 54 -2.26 5.77 8.53
N GLU A 55 -3.27 5.70 7.65
CA GLU A 55 -4.41 4.77 7.76
C GLU A 55 -4.02 3.30 7.56
N LEU A 56 -2.81 3.04 7.06
CA LEU A 56 -2.29 1.69 6.87
C LEU A 56 -1.59 1.13 8.12
N TRP A 57 -1.41 1.92 9.18
CA TRP A 57 -0.73 1.54 10.42
C TRP A 57 -1.72 1.43 11.58
#